data_AF-A0A7C7SC07-F1
#
_entry.id   AF-A0A7C7SC07-F1
#
_cell.length_a   1.000
_cell.length_b   1.000
_cell.length_c   1.000
_cell.angle_alpha   90.00
_cell.angle_beta   90.00
_cell.angle_gamma   90.00
#
_symmetry.space_group_name_H-M   'P 1'
#
loop_
_entity.id
_entity.type
_entity.pdbx_description
1 polymer ?
#
loop_
_entity_poly.entity_id
_entity_poly.type
_entity_poly.pdbx_seq_one_letter_code
_entity_poly.pdbx_strand_id
1 'polypeptide(L)'
;MFTGIVEELGSIRSIDEVGDGRRLVVDAATVLADVSLGASIAVNGCCLTVVEWGDAWFAVDAVPETLERTTLGAMGPGEAVNLERPLAADGRFGGHVVQGHVDTVTEVVDLETLSDGSRRLTFRLPDELAGQVVEKGSITLDGASLTVASVGRYTFDVALIPHTLDVTTFGRRAPGDLVNVEADVLARYVAGLLAAGRVGPDHGYPADDGPADQPPGGPTDQSSGEPTNQSLSQPADRPANQPLNQEGGG
;
A
#
# COMPACT_ATOMS: atom_id res chain seq x y z
N MET A 1 -2.80 3.31 11.72
CA MET A 1 -3.05 2.30 10.67
C MET A 1 -3.82 2.97 9.57
N PHE A 2 -3.28 2.88 8.37
CA PHE A 2 -3.70 3.58 7.16
C PHE A 2 -3.71 2.57 6.00
N THR A 3 -4.12 2.99 4.81
CA THR A 3 -4.13 2.15 3.61
C THR A 3 -3.11 2.59 2.56
N GLY A 4 -2.51 3.77 2.74
CA GLY A 4 -1.67 4.42 1.75
C GLY A 4 -2.48 5.06 0.62
N ILE A 5 -3.76 5.35 0.83
CA ILE A 5 -4.60 6.05 -0.14
C ILE A 5 -4.70 7.50 0.30
N VAL A 6 -3.80 8.32 -0.24
CA VAL A 6 -3.73 9.77 0.03
C VAL A 6 -5.08 10.41 -0.29
N GLU A 7 -5.67 11.07 0.69
CA GLU A 7 -7.00 11.69 0.60
C GLU A 7 -6.92 13.13 0.10
N GLU A 8 -5.90 13.87 0.50
CA GLU A 8 -5.66 15.22 0.01
C GLU A 8 -4.19 15.66 0.06
N LEU A 9 -3.94 16.78 -0.61
CA LEU A 9 -2.70 17.54 -0.50
C LEU A 9 -2.89 18.71 0.45
N GLY A 10 -2.20 18.67 1.59
CA GLY A 10 -2.04 19.81 2.48
C GLY A 10 -0.80 20.63 2.18
N SER A 11 -0.58 21.69 2.95
CA SER A 11 0.69 22.44 2.96
C SER A 11 1.15 22.76 4.37
N ILE A 12 2.46 22.78 4.60
CA ILE A 12 3.02 23.26 5.86
C ILE A 12 2.72 24.77 5.98
N ARG A 13 1.88 25.16 6.93
CA ARG A 13 1.55 26.56 7.22
C ARG A 13 2.68 27.24 8.00
N SER A 14 3.12 26.61 9.07
CA SER A 14 4.20 27.10 9.94
C SER A 14 4.90 25.95 10.66
N ILE A 15 6.09 26.22 11.16
CA ILE A 15 6.88 25.31 11.98
C ILE A 15 7.41 26.12 13.17
N ASP A 16 7.18 25.63 14.38
CA ASP A 16 7.63 26.24 15.63
C ASP A 16 8.50 25.24 16.41
N GLU A 17 9.56 25.70 17.08
CA GLU A 17 10.42 24.84 17.91
C GLU A 17 9.73 24.51 19.25
N VAL A 18 9.74 23.23 19.65
CA VAL A 18 9.13 22.76 20.89
C VAL A 18 10.10 21.84 21.63
N GLY A 19 10.96 22.45 22.46
CA GLY A 19 12.10 21.75 23.06
C GLY A 19 13.08 21.31 21.97
N ASP A 20 13.47 20.04 21.97
CA ASP A 20 14.29 19.45 20.91
C ASP A 20 13.45 19.00 19.69
N GLY A 21 12.12 19.05 19.79
CA GLY A 21 11.18 18.71 18.72
C GLY A 21 10.63 19.94 17.98
N ARG A 22 9.64 19.72 17.12
CA ARG A 22 8.96 20.78 16.37
C ARG A 22 7.46 20.59 16.36
N ARG A 23 6.72 21.69 16.46
CA ARG A 23 5.30 21.74 16.09
C ARG A 23 5.20 22.06 14.60
N LEU A 24 4.51 21.22 13.86
CA LEU A 24 4.15 21.48 12.46
C LEU A 24 2.67 21.86 12.42
N VAL A 25 2.37 23.01 11.83
CA VAL A 25 1.00 23.42 11.52
C VAL A 25 0.77 23.18 10.03
N VAL A 26 -0.30 22.48 9.69
CA VAL A 26 -0.58 21.99 8.33
C VAL A 26 -1.96 22.47 7.89
N ASP A 27 -2.03 23.15 6.74
CA ASP A 27 -3.27 23.46 6.04
C ASP A 27 -3.90 22.18 5.49
N ALA A 28 -5.19 21.98 5.77
CA ALA A 28 -5.94 20.78 5.42
C ALA A 28 -7.45 21.08 5.36
N ALA A 29 -8.25 20.17 4.81
CA ALA A 29 -9.71 20.32 4.77
C ALA A 29 -10.43 18.97 4.87
N THR A 30 -10.06 18.01 4.02
CA THR A 30 -10.66 16.68 3.92
C THR A 30 -10.34 15.85 5.17
N VAL A 31 -9.09 15.84 5.64
CA VAL A 31 -8.71 15.06 6.84
C VAL A 31 -9.21 15.69 8.15
N LEU A 32 -9.83 16.87 8.10
CA LEU A 32 -10.41 17.56 9.25
C LEU A 32 -11.88 17.22 9.49
N ALA A 33 -12.56 16.53 8.56
CA ALA A 33 -14.01 16.34 8.58
C ALA A 33 -14.54 15.63 9.84
N ASP A 34 -13.71 14.77 10.45
CA ASP A 34 -14.00 13.97 11.65
C ASP A 34 -12.83 13.99 12.67
N VAL A 35 -11.98 15.03 12.61
CA VAL A 35 -10.81 15.15 13.48
C VAL A 35 -11.20 15.40 14.94
N SER A 36 -10.39 14.87 15.86
CA SER A 36 -10.50 15.10 17.30
C SER A 36 -9.12 15.21 17.95
N LEU A 37 -9.07 15.74 19.17
CA LEU A 37 -7.82 15.80 19.95
C LEU A 37 -7.28 14.38 20.18
N GLY A 38 -6.01 14.16 19.83
CA GLY A 38 -5.39 12.84 19.91
C GLY A 38 -5.67 11.92 18.72
N ALA A 39 -6.40 12.38 17.68
CA ALA A 39 -6.52 11.65 16.43
C ALA A 39 -5.15 11.52 15.74
N SER A 40 -4.91 10.39 15.08
CA SER A 40 -3.76 10.24 14.17
C SER A 40 -4.09 10.82 12.80
N ILE A 41 -3.09 11.38 12.11
CA ILE A 41 -3.12 11.70 10.68
C ILE A 41 -1.75 11.30 10.11
N ALA A 42 -1.72 10.67 8.92
CA ALA A 42 -0.47 10.42 8.21
C ALA A 42 -0.07 11.68 7.43
N VAL A 43 1.14 12.19 7.66
CA VAL A 43 1.72 13.35 6.95
C VAL A 43 2.96 12.87 6.20
N ASN A 44 2.90 12.85 4.86
CA ASN A 44 3.87 12.13 4.01
C ASN A 44 4.14 10.69 4.51
N GLY A 45 3.10 9.99 4.97
CA GLY A 45 3.21 8.63 5.52
C GLY A 45 3.79 8.53 6.93
N CYS A 46 4.09 9.63 7.62
CA CYS A 46 4.42 9.61 9.04
C CYS A 46 3.16 9.76 9.89
N CYS A 47 2.86 8.79 10.76
CA CYS A 47 1.76 8.84 11.71
C CYS A 47 2.04 9.90 12.78
N LEU A 48 1.26 10.97 12.80
CA LEU A 48 1.38 12.06 13.75
C LEU A 48 0.07 12.29 14.50
N THR A 49 0.16 12.74 15.75
CA THR A 49 -1.00 12.93 16.64
C THR A 49 -1.41 14.40 16.66
N VAL A 50 -2.68 14.66 16.35
CA VAL A 50 -3.27 16.01 16.38
C VAL A 50 -3.33 16.53 17.82
N VAL A 51 -2.66 17.66 18.07
CA VAL A 51 -2.62 18.35 19.37
C VAL A 51 -3.48 19.61 19.40
N GLU A 52 -3.80 20.18 18.23
CA GLU A 52 -4.60 21.40 18.05
C GLU A 52 -5.15 21.43 16.61
N TRP A 53 -6.30 22.08 16.36
CA TRP A 53 -6.81 22.28 15.00
C TRP A 53 -7.80 23.46 14.95
N GLY A 54 -8.12 23.90 13.73
CA GLY A 54 -9.18 24.84 13.42
C GLY A 54 -9.79 24.57 12.04
N ASP A 55 -10.58 25.51 11.52
CA ASP A 55 -11.47 25.30 10.35
C ASP A 55 -10.78 24.80 9.06
N ALA A 56 -9.48 25.05 8.90
CA ALA A 56 -8.71 24.71 7.70
C ALA A 56 -7.25 24.34 8.01
N TRP A 57 -6.97 23.84 9.22
CA TRP A 57 -5.64 23.40 9.63
C TRP A 57 -5.65 22.49 10.85
N PHE A 58 -4.59 21.72 11.01
CA PHE A 58 -4.26 21.01 12.26
C PHE A 58 -2.80 21.23 12.64
N ALA A 59 -2.45 20.98 13.89
CA ALA A 59 -1.08 20.97 14.38
C ALA A 59 -0.73 19.64 15.03
N VAL A 60 0.55 19.26 14.88
CA VAL A 60 1.14 18.04 15.41
C VAL A 60 2.52 18.35 15.99
N ASP A 61 2.89 17.67 17.07
CA ASP A 61 4.24 17.76 17.65
C ASP A 61 5.07 16.54 17.19
N ALA A 62 6.17 16.80 16.49
CA ALA A 62 7.13 15.81 16.03
C ALA A 62 8.36 15.77 16.93
N VAL A 63 8.69 14.58 17.43
CA VAL A 63 9.85 14.31 18.29
C VAL A 63 11.16 14.20 17.47
N PRO A 64 12.35 14.34 18.08
CA PRO A 64 13.63 14.27 17.35
C PRO A 64 13.77 13.04 16.44
N GLU A 65 13.47 11.83 16.93
CA GLU A 65 13.50 10.58 16.14
C GLU A 65 12.66 10.68 14.85
N THR A 66 11.49 11.30 14.92
CA THR A 66 10.61 11.52 13.75
C THR A 66 11.22 12.52 12.77
N LEU A 67 11.82 13.60 13.28
CA LEU A 67 12.47 14.62 12.46
C LEU A 67 13.75 14.08 11.80
N GLU A 68 14.48 13.17 12.45
CA GLU A 68 15.69 12.53 11.92
C GLU A 68 15.38 11.44 10.88
N ARG A 69 14.31 10.64 11.06
CA ARG A 69 13.94 9.55 10.16
C ARG A 69 13.10 9.94 8.94
N THR A 70 12.54 11.15 8.92
CA THR A 70 11.59 11.57 7.89
C THR A 70 12.00 12.87 7.22
N THR A 71 11.44 13.15 6.04
CA THR A 71 11.62 14.43 5.35
C THR A 71 11.18 15.62 6.19
N LEU A 72 10.27 15.43 7.17
CA LEU A 72 9.69 16.49 8.01
C LEU A 72 10.75 17.31 8.78
N GLY A 73 11.92 16.74 9.09
CA GLY A 73 13.02 17.47 9.70
C GLY A 73 13.67 18.53 8.80
N ALA A 74 13.51 18.42 7.47
CA ALA A 74 14.05 19.34 6.49
C ALA A 74 13.01 20.29 5.87
N MET A 75 11.71 20.00 6.00
CA MET A 75 10.64 20.79 5.39
C MET A 75 10.49 22.19 6.01
N GLY A 76 10.02 23.13 5.21
CA GLY A 76 9.66 24.49 5.59
C GLY A 76 8.22 24.90 5.20
N PRO A 77 7.78 26.11 5.60
CA PRO A 77 6.47 26.65 5.23
C PRO A 77 6.26 26.76 3.72
N GLY A 78 5.04 26.43 3.27
CA GLY A 78 4.63 26.41 1.87
C GLY A 78 4.87 25.08 1.15
N GLU A 79 5.62 24.14 1.74
CA GLU A 79 5.82 22.82 1.14
C GLU A 79 4.56 21.95 1.23
N ALA A 80 4.29 21.19 0.16
CA ALA A 80 3.13 20.32 0.06
C ALA A 80 3.34 18.98 0.78
N VAL A 81 2.27 18.45 1.39
CA VAL A 81 2.26 17.14 2.07
C VAL A 81 1.10 16.29 1.61
N ASN A 82 1.33 14.99 1.45
CA ASN A 82 0.26 13.98 1.33
C ASN A 82 -0.38 13.75 2.69
N LEU A 83 -1.71 13.75 2.76
CA LEU A 83 -2.49 13.53 3.97
C LEU A 83 -3.44 12.33 3.83
N GLU A 84 -3.51 11.47 4.86
CA GLU A 84 -4.46 10.35 4.97
C GLU A 84 -4.92 10.19 6.43
N ARG A 85 -6.23 9.99 6.66
CA ARG A 85 -6.79 9.63 7.99
C ARG A 85 -6.60 8.15 8.30
N PRO A 86 -6.57 7.76 9.58
CA PRO A 86 -6.59 6.36 9.97
C PRO A 86 -7.81 5.64 9.40
N LEU A 87 -7.61 4.41 8.93
CA LEU A 87 -8.67 3.61 8.35
C LEU A 87 -9.80 3.37 9.37
N ALA A 88 -11.02 3.83 9.04
CA ALA A 88 -12.22 3.53 9.81
C ALA A 88 -12.49 2.01 9.86
N ALA A 89 -13.10 1.53 10.94
CA ALA A 89 -13.32 0.09 11.15
C ALA A 89 -14.28 -0.56 10.13
N ASP A 90 -15.16 0.24 9.52
CA ASP A 90 -16.06 -0.09 8.41
C ASP A 90 -15.55 0.42 7.05
N GLY A 91 -14.36 1.02 7.02
CA GLY A 91 -13.73 1.61 5.85
C GLY A 91 -13.27 0.58 4.82
N ARG A 92 -12.98 1.05 3.60
CA ARG A 92 -12.45 0.22 2.52
C ARG A 92 -10.93 0.15 2.57
N PHE A 93 -10.41 -1.06 2.52
CA PHE A 93 -8.98 -1.33 2.41
C PHE A 93 -8.53 -1.15 0.95
N GLY A 94 -8.17 0.07 0.56
CA GLY A 94 -7.90 0.44 -0.84
C GLY A 94 -6.47 0.14 -1.33
N GLY A 95 -5.49 0.15 -0.44
CA GLY A 95 -4.08 -0.15 -0.71
C GLY A 95 -3.57 -1.36 0.07
N HIS A 96 -2.49 -1.20 0.83
CA HIS A 96 -1.91 -2.23 1.70
C HIS A 96 -1.87 -1.80 3.17
N VAL A 97 -1.31 -2.63 4.05
CA VAL A 97 -1.25 -2.31 5.49
C VAL A 97 -0.14 -1.28 5.73
N VAL A 98 -0.53 -0.04 5.97
CA VAL A 98 0.39 1.06 6.29
C VAL A 98 0.28 1.37 7.79
N GLN A 99 1.39 1.30 8.51
CA GLN A 99 1.44 1.67 9.92
C GLN A 99 1.50 3.19 10.10
N GLY A 100 2.20 3.86 9.17
CA GLY A 100 2.65 5.24 9.29
C GLY A 100 3.98 5.34 10.07
N HIS A 101 4.77 4.27 10.03
CA HIS A 101 6.05 4.11 10.71
C HIS A 101 7.16 4.02 9.66
N VAL A 102 7.52 5.19 9.13
CA VAL A 102 8.60 5.40 8.17
C VAL A 102 9.89 4.75 8.68
N ASP A 103 10.46 3.85 7.88
CA ASP A 103 11.73 3.20 8.19
C ASP A 103 12.90 4.20 8.06
N THR A 104 12.89 4.93 6.93
CA THR A 104 14.01 5.78 6.47
C THR A 104 13.55 6.74 5.37
N VAL A 105 14.47 7.56 4.86
CA VAL A 105 14.26 8.38 3.64
C VAL A 105 15.02 7.80 2.45
N THR A 106 14.42 7.91 1.27
CA THR A 106 15.08 7.58 0.00
C THR A 106 14.95 8.67 -1.04
N GLU A 107 15.79 8.59 -2.06
CA GLU A 107 15.98 9.61 -3.10
C GLU A 107 15.34 9.14 -4.41
N VAL A 108 14.62 10.04 -5.10
CA VAL A 108 14.25 9.87 -6.51
C VAL A 108 15.53 10.02 -7.33
N VAL A 109 15.96 8.99 -8.03
CA VAL A 109 17.20 9.02 -8.84
C VAL A 109 16.94 9.19 -10.34
N ASP A 110 15.75 8.85 -10.83
CA ASP A 110 15.35 9.06 -12.22
C ASP A 110 13.82 9.17 -12.37
N LEU A 111 13.36 9.78 -13.46
CA LEU A 111 11.95 9.96 -13.81
C LEU A 111 11.74 9.90 -15.32
N GLU A 112 11.01 8.90 -15.79
CA GLU A 112 10.57 8.74 -17.17
C GLU A 112 9.08 9.05 -17.30
N THR A 113 8.69 9.93 -18.23
CA THR A 113 7.27 10.17 -18.57
C THR A 113 6.87 9.33 -19.78
N LEU A 114 5.81 8.55 -19.63
CA LEU A 114 5.31 7.63 -20.66
C LEU A 114 4.22 8.29 -21.52
N SER A 115 3.92 7.67 -22.67
CA SER A 115 3.05 8.26 -23.70
C SER A 115 1.58 8.39 -23.32
N ASP A 116 1.13 7.70 -22.27
CA ASP A 116 -0.21 7.80 -21.68
C ASP A 116 -0.31 8.84 -20.54
N GLY A 117 0.79 9.56 -20.27
CA GLY A 117 0.90 10.53 -19.18
C GLY A 117 1.25 9.92 -17.82
N SER A 118 1.37 8.60 -17.71
CA SER A 118 1.95 7.96 -16.52
C SER A 118 3.45 8.28 -16.39
N ARG A 119 4.00 8.10 -15.19
CA ARG A 119 5.44 8.26 -14.95
C ARG A 119 6.00 7.01 -14.28
N ARG A 120 7.17 6.58 -14.74
CA ARG A 120 8.04 5.66 -14.00
C ARG A 120 8.99 6.49 -13.16
N LEU A 121 8.98 6.29 -11.84
CA LEU A 121 9.94 6.90 -10.92
C LEU A 121 10.88 5.81 -10.44
N THR A 122 12.18 6.07 -10.56
CA THR A 122 13.24 5.22 -10.02
C THR A 122 13.71 5.82 -8.71
N PHE A 123 13.73 5.01 -7.65
CA PHE A 123 14.23 5.41 -6.34
C PHE A 123 15.51 4.65 -6.03
N ARG A 124 16.40 5.25 -5.23
CA ARG A 124 17.48 4.51 -4.57
C ARG A 124 16.86 3.46 -3.64
N LEU A 125 17.44 2.26 -3.59
CA LEU A 125 17.11 1.24 -2.59
C LEU A 125 18.00 1.47 -1.35
N PRO A 126 17.45 1.76 -0.16
CA PRO A 126 18.24 1.79 1.07
C PRO A 126 18.74 0.39 1.42
N ASP A 127 20.01 0.26 1.81
CA ASP A 127 20.63 -1.04 2.16
C ASP A 127 19.89 -1.75 3.31
N GLU A 128 19.31 -0.98 4.25
CA GLU A 128 18.51 -1.50 5.37
C GLU A 128 17.15 -2.10 4.96
N LEU A 129 16.66 -1.76 3.76
CA LEU A 129 15.43 -2.32 3.15
C LEU A 129 15.74 -3.40 2.09
N ALA A 130 17.00 -3.79 1.93
CA ALA A 130 17.39 -4.84 1.00
C ALA A 130 16.70 -6.18 1.34
N GLY A 131 16.01 -6.76 0.35
CA GLY A 131 15.21 -7.98 0.53
C GLY A 131 13.83 -7.77 1.16
N GLN A 132 13.50 -6.56 1.59
CA GLN A 132 12.14 -6.18 2.04
C GLN A 132 11.32 -5.55 0.90
N VAL A 133 11.99 -4.91 -0.06
CA VAL A 133 11.40 -4.44 -1.32
C VAL A 133 11.52 -5.55 -2.38
N VAL A 134 10.39 -5.98 -2.96
CA VAL A 134 10.32 -7.07 -3.95
C VAL A 134 9.47 -6.68 -5.16
N GLU A 135 9.77 -7.21 -6.35
CA GLU A 135 8.97 -6.95 -7.55
C GLU A 135 7.51 -7.43 -7.36
N LYS A 136 6.55 -6.58 -7.76
CA LYS A 136 5.10 -6.72 -7.52
C LYS A 136 4.67 -6.73 -6.05
N GLY A 137 5.59 -6.49 -5.12
CA GLY A 137 5.26 -6.21 -3.72
C GLY A 137 4.68 -4.81 -3.53
N SER A 138 4.07 -4.61 -2.37
CA SER A 138 3.64 -3.28 -1.89
C SER A 138 4.85 -2.50 -1.34
N ILE A 139 4.79 -1.18 -1.46
CA ILE A 139 5.67 -0.25 -0.76
C ILE A 139 4.91 1.05 -0.45
N THR A 140 5.21 1.70 0.67
CA THR A 140 4.68 3.03 0.97
C THR A 140 5.75 4.09 0.72
N LEU A 141 5.47 5.07 -0.14
CA LEU A 141 6.34 6.22 -0.40
C LEU A 141 5.57 7.52 -0.16
N ASP A 142 6.08 8.43 0.69
CA ASP A 142 5.35 9.64 1.15
C ASP A 142 3.89 9.36 1.56
N GLY A 143 3.61 8.18 2.13
CA GLY A 143 2.25 7.76 2.50
C GLY A 143 1.37 7.28 1.34
N ALA A 144 1.87 7.19 0.11
CA ALA A 144 1.16 6.52 -0.98
C ALA A 144 1.52 5.03 -1.05
N SER A 145 0.51 4.17 -1.07
CA SER A 145 0.61 2.72 -1.30
C SER A 145 0.81 2.45 -2.79
N LEU A 146 1.97 1.92 -3.14
CA LEU A 146 2.39 1.71 -4.52
C LEU A 146 2.83 0.26 -4.76
N THR A 147 2.73 -0.19 -6.01
CA THR A 147 3.30 -1.46 -6.46
C THR A 147 4.70 -1.26 -7.01
N VAL A 148 5.65 -2.03 -6.51
CA VAL A 148 7.02 -2.07 -7.02
C VAL A 148 7.02 -2.68 -8.43
N ALA A 149 7.37 -1.88 -9.43
CA ALA A 149 7.35 -2.27 -10.83
C ALA A 149 8.53 -3.21 -11.18
N SER A 150 9.72 -2.92 -10.64
CA SER A 150 10.95 -3.73 -10.73
C SER A 150 11.93 -3.38 -9.62
N VAL A 151 12.84 -4.30 -9.29
CA VAL A 151 13.91 -4.09 -8.30
C VAL A 151 15.27 -4.37 -8.95
N GLY A 152 16.17 -3.39 -8.88
CA GLY A 152 17.56 -3.49 -9.31
C GLY A 152 18.51 -3.77 -8.14
N ARG A 153 19.82 -3.61 -8.38
CA ARG A 153 20.84 -3.84 -7.33
C ARG A 153 20.88 -2.77 -6.24
N TYR A 154 20.58 -1.52 -6.63
CA TYR A 154 20.71 -0.32 -5.80
C TYR A 154 19.50 0.62 -5.95
N THR A 155 18.48 0.18 -6.68
CA THR A 155 17.31 0.97 -7.06
C THR A 155 16.08 0.09 -7.13
N PHE A 156 14.91 0.71 -7.08
CA PHE A 156 13.64 0.08 -7.43
C PHE A 156 12.76 1.10 -8.15
N ASP A 157 11.79 0.60 -8.90
CA ASP A 157 10.90 1.41 -9.71
C ASP A 157 9.46 1.32 -9.21
N VAL A 158 8.69 2.39 -9.39
CA VAL A 158 7.22 2.37 -9.33
C VAL A 158 6.65 3.03 -10.59
N ALA A 159 5.42 2.66 -10.96
CA ALA A 159 4.68 3.31 -12.05
C ALA A 159 3.48 4.06 -11.47
N LEU A 160 3.39 5.36 -11.75
CA LEU A 160 2.35 6.26 -11.25
C LEU A 160 1.43 6.68 -12.39
N ILE A 161 0.14 6.37 -12.24
CA ILE A 161 -0.91 6.80 -13.18
C ILE A 161 -1.16 8.32 -13.04
N PRO A 162 -1.69 9.00 -14.08
CA PRO A 162 -1.97 10.44 -14.04
C PRO A 162 -2.76 10.89 -12.80
N HIS A 163 -3.80 10.14 -12.41
CA HIS A 163 -4.60 10.48 -11.22
C HIS A 163 -3.76 10.54 -9.93
N THR A 164 -2.87 9.57 -9.71
CA THR A 164 -1.98 9.56 -8.55
C THR A 164 -0.99 10.72 -8.60
N LEU A 165 -0.48 11.07 -9.78
CA LEU A 165 0.41 12.22 -9.96
C LEU A 165 -0.29 13.55 -9.64
N ASP A 166 -1.57 13.70 -10.02
CA ASP A 166 -2.36 14.91 -9.77
C ASP A 166 -2.68 15.10 -8.28
N VAL A 167 -3.08 14.02 -7.57
CA VAL A 167 -3.59 14.09 -6.18
C VAL A 167 -2.53 13.87 -5.11
N THR A 168 -1.26 13.70 -5.47
CA THR A 168 -0.14 13.49 -4.51
C THR A 168 1.04 14.42 -4.78
N THR A 169 2.04 14.41 -3.89
CA THR A 169 3.31 15.13 -4.06
C THR A 169 4.07 14.66 -5.31
N PHE A 170 3.89 13.41 -5.76
CA PHE A 170 4.66 12.81 -6.86
C PHE A 170 4.54 13.51 -8.21
N GLY A 171 3.43 14.21 -8.51
CA GLY A 171 3.32 15.04 -9.71
C GLY A 171 4.38 16.16 -9.77
N ARG A 172 4.89 16.58 -8.61
CA ARG A 172 5.85 17.68 -8.43
C ARG A 172 7.29 17.21 -8.17
N ARG A 173 7.52 15.90 -7.98
CA ARG A 173 8.83 15.34 -7.65
C ARG A 173 9.79 15.34 -8.85
N ALA A 174 11.07 15.55 -8.57
CA ALA A 174 12.18 15.51 -9.52
C ALA A 174 13.35 14.66 -9.00
N PRO A 175 14.30 14.23 -9.85
CA PRO A 175 15.52 13.58 -9.40
C PRO A 175 16.31 14.44 -8.39
N GLY A 176 16.77 13.82 -7.31
CA GLY A 176 17.37 14.47 -6.13
C GLY A 176 16.40 14.74 -4.99
N ASP A 177 15.08 14.66 -5.22
CA ASP A 177 14.09 14.82 -4.14
C ASP A 177 14.11 13.62 -3.18
N LEU A 178 13.93 13.91 -1.90
CA LEU A 178 13.75 12.90 -0.85
C LEU A 178 12.27 12.59 -0.63
N VAL A 179 11.99 11.31 -0.34
CA VAL A 179 10.68 10.79 0.06
C VAL A 179 10.83 9.90 1.29
N ASN A 180 9.81 9.89 2.14
CA ASN A 180 9.68 8.91 3.21
C ASN A 180 9.41 7.52 2.62
N VAL A 181 10.01 6.46 3.17
CA VAL A 181 9.69 5.08 2.80
C VAL A 181 9.31 4.25 4.03
N GLU A 182 8.19 3.53 3.91
CA GLU A 182 7.80 2.43 4.80
C GLU A 182 7.67 1.15 3.96
N ALA A 183 8.41 0.11 4.34
CA ALA A 183 8.30 -1.21 3.73
C ALA A 183 7.02 -1.92 4.18
N ASP A 184 6.50 -2.85 3.36
CA ASP A 184 5.32 -3.64 3.73
C ASP A 184 5.55 -4.35 5.07
N VAL A 185 4.63 -4.15 6.03
CA VAL A 185 4.75 -4.70 7.38
C VAL A 185 4.92 -6.23 7.37
N LEU A 186 4.40 -6.93 6.36
CA LEU A 186 4.60 -8.37 6.18
C LEU A 186 6.07 -8.70 5.93
N ALA A 187 6.78 -7.91 5.13
CA ALA A 187 8.22 -8.05 4.90
C ALA A 187 9.01 -7.80 6.20
N ARG A 188 8.62 -6.78 6.97
CA ARG A 188 9.22 -6.48 8.29
C ARG A 188 9.06 -7.65 9.27
N TYR A 189 7.88 -8.29 9.33
CA TYR A 189 7.66 -9.49 10.15
C TYR A 189 8.48 -10.70 9.66
N VAL A 190 8.54 -10.94 8.35
CA VAL A 190 9.35 -12.04 7.77
C VAL A 190 10.83 -11.83 8.08
N ALA A 191 11.36 -10.61 7.89
CA ALA A 191 12.74 -10.26 8.24
C ALA A 191 13.02 -10.46 9.74
N GLY A 192 12.11 -10.02 10.61
CA GLY A 192 12.22 -10.21 12.07
C GLY A 192 12.22 -11.69 12.49
N LEU A 193 11.35 -12.53 11.90
CA LEU A 193 11.30 -13.96 12.18
C LEU A 193 12.55 -14.70 11.68
N LEU A 194 13.08 -14.33 10.51
CA LEU A 194 14.34 -14.85 9.98
C LEU A 194 15.53 -14.45 10.87
N ALA A 195 15.64 -13.17 11.24
CA ALA A 195 16.69 -12.67 12.13
C ALA A 195 16.64 -13.32 13.53
N ALA A 196 15.45 -13.65 14.02
CA ALA A 196 15.25 -14.37 15.28
C ALA A 196 15.46 -15.89 15.18
N GLY A 197 15.81 -16.42 13.99
CA GLY A 197 15.97 -17.87 13.77
C GLY A 197 14.68 -18.68 13.95
N ARG A 198 13.52 -18.04 13.76
CA ARG A 198 12.18 -18.65 13.95
C ARG A 198 11.56 -19.22 12.67
N VAL A 199 12.23 -19.06 11.53
CA VAL A 199 11.89 -19.73 10.27
C VAL A 199 12.97 -20.75 9.97
N GLY A 200 12.58 -22.03 9.86
CA GLY A 200 13.46 -23.16 9.60
C GLY A 200 12.67 -24.32 8.98
N PRO A 201 13.35 -25.39 8.54
CA PRO A 201 12.73 -26.47 7.76
C PRO A 201 11.68 -27.30 8.52
N ASP A 202 11.64 -27.20 9.85
CA ASP A 202 10.82 -28.06 10.72
C ASP A 202 9.37 -27.56 10.94
N HIS A 203 8.98 -26.45 10.31
CA HIS A 203 7.56 -26.07 10.22
C HIS A 203 6.84 -26.93 9.16
N GLY A 204 6.68 -28.21 9.49
CA GLY A 204 5.81 -29.11 8.76
C GLY A 204 4.40 -28.53 8.75
N TYR A 205 3.83 -28.37 7.54
CA TYR A 205 2.38 -28.37 7.41
C TYR A 205 1.85 -29.62 8.12
N PRO A 206 0.73 -29.55 8.87
CA PRO A 206 0.00 -30.77 9.18
C PRO A 206 -0.25 -31.48 7.86
N ALA A 207 0.10 -32.77 7.79
CA ALA A 207 -0.20 -33.56 6.62
C ALA A 207 -1.70 -33.46 6.35
N ASP A 208 -2.08 -33.46 5.08
CA ASP A 208 -3.48 -33.58 4.67
C ASP A 208 -3.98 -34.95 5.15
N ASP A 209 -4.58 -34.98 6.34
CA ASP A 209 -5.17 -36.17 6.96
C ASP A 209 -6.40 -36.55 6.12
N GLY A 210 -6.12 -37.25 5.02
CA GLY A 210 -7.10 -37.76 4.06
C GLY A 210 -8.20 -38.57 4.75
N PRO A 211 -9.37 -38.67 4.10
CA PRO A 211 -10.64 -38.94 4.78
C PRO A 211 -10.63 -40.22 5.62
N ALA A 212 -11.13 -40.08 6.85
CA ALA A 212 -11.22 -41.15 7.82
C ALA A 212 -12.08 -42.34 7.34
N ASP A 213 -11.69 -43.53 7.82
CA ASP A 213 -12.41 -44.81 7.79
C ASP A 213 -12.90 -45.35 6.42
N GLN A 214 -12.11 -46.28 5.86
CA GLN A 214 -12.69 -47.43 5.18
C GLN A 214 -13.21 -48.44 6.22
N PRO A 215 -14.45 -48.95 6.10
CA PRO A 215 -14.95 -50.00 6.99
C PRO A 215 -14.32 -51.38 6.67
N PRO A 216 -14.26 -52.30 7.64
CA PRO A 216 -13.51 -53.54 7.50
C PRO A 216 -14.23 -54.62 6.67
N GLY A 217 -13.52 -55.14 5.66
CA GLY A 217 -13.53 -56.56 5.26
C GLY A 217 -14.85 -57.21 4.80
N GLY A 218 -15.02 -57.34 3.48
CA GLY A 218 -15.84 -58.38 2.84
C GLY A 218 -14.99 -59.22 1.88
N PRO A 219 -15.06 -60.56 1.89
CA PRO A 219 -14.20 -61.40 1.03
C PRO A 219 -14.86 -61.78 -0.31
N THR A 220 -14.03 -62.24 -1.26
CA THR A 220 -14.39 -62.81 -2.59
C THR A 220 -15.01 -61.81 -3.59
N ASP A 221 -14.84 -61.93 -4.92
CA ASP A 221 -14.35 -63.05 -5.74
C ASP A 221 -13.56 -62.57 -6.98
N GLN A 222 -12.78 -63.46 -7.61
CA GLN A 222 -12.12 -63.20 -8.89
C GLN A 222 -12.99 -63.68 -10.06
N SER A 223 -13.51 -62.76 -10.90
CA SER A 223 -13.81 -63.13 -12.31
C SER A 223 -13.90 -61.95 -13.28
N SER A 224 -13.12 -62.07 -14.36
CA SER A 224 -13.38 -61.66 -15.76
C SER A 224 -14.28 -60.46 -16.11
N GLY A 225 -13.77 -59.53 -16.94
CA GLY A 225 -14.60 -58.84 -17.93
C GLY A 225 -14.15 -57.45 -18.41
N GLU A 226 -13.35 -57.39 -19.47
CA GLU A 226 -13.54 -56.36 -20.53
C GLU A 226 -14.59 -56.89 -21.55
N PRO A 227 -15.16 -56.09 -22.48
CA PRO A 227 -15.07 -54.63 -22.71
C PRO A 227 -16.49 -53.96 -22.57
N THR A 228 -16.83 -52.71 -22.94
CA THR A 228 -16.86 -52.15 -24.31
C THR A 228 -17.32 -50.67 -24.34
N ASN A 229 -16.96 -49.98 -25.41
CA ASN A 229 -17.23 -48.59 -25.81
C ASN A 229 -18.69 -48.31 -26.28
N GLN A 230 -19.26 -47.13 -25.94
CA GLN A 230 -20.17 -46.25 -26.73
C GLN A 230 -20.54 -45.01 -25.86
N SER A 231 -20.27 -43.74 -26.22
CA SER A 231 -20.68 -42.92 -27.39
C SER A 231 -22.11 -42.34 -27.30
N LEU A 232 -22.21 -40.99 -27.19
CA LEU A 232 -23.26 -40.05 -27.67
C LEU A 232 -22.96 -38.66 -27.02
N SER A 233 -22.54 -37.56 -27.68
CA SER A 233 -23.24 -36.63 -28.62
C SER A 233 -24.70 -36.29 -28.21
N GLN A 234 -25.19 -35.04 -28.21
CA GLN A 234 -24.70 -33.71 -28.66
C GLN A 234 -25.47 -32.56 -27.91
N PRO A 235 -25.22 -31.24 -28.15
CA PRO A 235 -25.72 -30.12 -27.33
C PRO A 235 -26.94 -29.34 -27.88
N ALA A 236 -27.52 -28.47 -27.05
CA ALA A 236 -28.45 -27.36 -27.35
C ALA A 236 -28.54 -26.43 -26.10
N ASP A 237 -28.89 -25.15 -26.12
CA ASP A 237 -29.08 -24.18 -27.22
C ASP A 237 -28.92 -22.74 -26.67
N ARG A 238 -28.60 -21.76 -27.54
CA ARG A 238 -28.70 -20.31 -27.24
C ARG A 238 -29.67 -19.65 -28.24
N PRO A 239 -30.63 -18.83 -27.80
CA PRO A 239 -31.26 -17.83 -28.67
C PRO A 239 -30.64 -16.44 -28.45
N ALA A 240 -30.50 -15.68 -29.54
CA ALA A 240 -30.18 -14.26 -29.53
C ALA A 240 -31.07 -13.52 -30.55
N ASN A 241 -31.65 -12.38 -30.14
CA ASN A 241 -32.34 -11.31 -30.89
C ASN A 241 -33.30 -10.61 -29.91
N GLN A 242 -33.61 -9.30 -29.95
CA GLN A 242 -33.23 -8.19 -30.85
C GLN A 242 -33.44 -6.86 -30.08
N PRO A 243 -32.90 -5.71 -30.53
CA PRO A 243 -33.14 -4.41 -29.90
C PRO A 243 -34.47 -3.76 -30.36
N LEU A 244 -35.09 -2.98 -29.47
CA LEU A 244 -36.23 -2.11 -29.76
C LEU A 244 -35.77 -0.68 -30.10
N ASN A 245 -36.49 -0.01 -30.99
CA ASN A 245 -36.16 1.32 -31.51
C ASN A 245 -37.45 2.16 -31.65
N GLN A 246 -37.42 3.45 -31.25
CA GLN A 246 -38.44 4.50 -31.51
C GLN A 246 -39.85 4.26 -30.86
N GLU A 247 -40.69 5.22 -30.44
CA GLU A 247 -40.73 6.70 -30.36
C GLU A 247 -41.69 7.08 -29.17
N GLY A 248 -41.97 8.32 -28.75
CA GLY A 248 -41.54 9.67 -29.15
C GLY A 248 -42.57 10.77 -28.75
N GLY A 249 -42.14 11.83 -28.05
CA GLY A 249 -42.94 13.06 -27.80
C GLY A 249 -43.59 13.23 -26.40
N GLY A 250 -43.40 14.42 -25.79
CA GLY A 250 -43.97 14.81 -24.48
C GLY A 250 -43.24 15.99 -23.86
#